data_AF-K9V0S0-F1
#
_entry.id   AF-K9V0S0-F1
#
_cell.length_a   1.000
_cell.length_b   1.000
_cell.length_c   1.000
_cell.angle_alpha   90.00
_cell.angle_beta   90.00
_cell.angle_gamma   90.00
#
_symmetry.space_group_name_H-M   'P 1'
#
loop_
_entity.id
_entity.type
_entity.pdbx_description
1 polymer ?
#
loop_
_entity_poly.entity_id
_entity_poly.type
_entity_poly.pdbx_seq_one_letter_code
_entity_poly.pdbx_strand_id
1 'polypeptide(L)'
;MSATNTALQVIEWAMVSQDVSGVPPQGDLSGIEKLEHPSANLVAAIGQLTTVTAARLRWKMPPLGDNRPLGLDNTILAAALGTPNPQIARTLISAVAEPSCFGDWVFRYGLITPALPFLKDDIADDCRQRSPLTAILNRPVPGQENQAVHFVTQLLVYPSAKLSLTLYLAQPISDTKIRDWRTELLERLRFGKAEIQSFVIDVYEAAMIYHQQEVINQTKDAYGVICNPKAASDEERLRDALSVANWWKPLWAIERADINQLRQRRYLSYDYREGIKLFNLSQKMLGSI
;
A
#
# COMPACT_ATOMS: atom_id res chain seq x y z
N MET A 1 17.05 4.68 -28.27
CA MET A 1 16.97 3.85 -27.05
C MET A 1 15.86 2.84 -27.33
N SER A 2 16.07 1.54 -27.15
CA SER A 2 15.05 0.52 -27.45
C SER A 2 14.12 0.25 -26.26
N ALA A 3 12.99 -0.40 -26.50
CA ALA A 3 12.04 -0.83 -25.47
C ALA A 3 12.72 -1.65 -24.35
N THR A 4 13.63 -2.56 -24.71
CA THR A 4 14.42 -3.35 -23.75
C THR A 4 15.31 -2.48 -22.87
N ASN A 5 15.95 -1.44 -23.44
CA ASN A 5 16.81 -0.53 -22.68
C ASN A 5 15.97 0.35 -21.75
N THR A 6 14.81 0.81 -22.21
CA THR A 6 13.86 1.58 -21.39
C THR A 6 13.37 0.74 -20.21
N ALA A 7 12.92 -0.50 -20.45
CA ALA A 7 12.51 -1.41 -19.38
C ALA A 7 13.63 -1.65 -18.36
N LEU A 8 14.86 -1.88 -18.82
CA LEU A 8 16.02 -2.09 -17.95
C LEU A 8 16.30 -0.85 -17.08
N GLN A 9 16.33 0.35 -17.67
CA GLN A 9 16.58 1.59 -16.93
C GLN A 9 15.50 1.87 -15.89
N VAL A 10 14.22 1.60 -16.20
CA VAL A 10 13.12 1.75 -15.23
C VAL A 10 13.28 0.77 -14.07
N ILE A 11 13.68 -0.48 -14.34
CA ILE A 11 13.92 -1.48 -13.29
C ILE A 11 15.10 -1.06 -12.40
N GLU A 12 16.20 -0.61 -13.02
CA GLU A 12 17.39 -0.11 -12.30
C GLU A 12 17.07 1.11 -11.44
N TRP A 13 16.31 2.06 -11.99
CA TRP A 13 15.78 3.19 -11.25
C TRP A 13 14.91 2.71 -10.06
N ALA A 14 13.96 1.80 -10.28
CA ALA A 14 13.06 1.32 -9.22
C ALA A 14 13.82 0.63 -8.06
N MET A 15 14.98 0.03 -8.33
CA MET A 15 15.84 -0.53 -7.29
C MET A 15 16.39 0.54 -6.32
N VAL A 16 16.66 1.76 -6.78
CA VAL A 16 17.28 2.83 -5.97
C VAL A 16 16.33 3.96 -5.56
N SER A 17 15.23 4.16 -6.28
CA SER A 17 14.38 5.35 -6.16
C SER A 17 13.42 5.37 -4.96
N GLN A 18 13.41 4.34 -4.12
CA GLN A 18 12.70 4.44 -2.84
C GLN A 18 13.42 5.36 -1.85
N ASP A 19 14.72 5.61 -2.06
CA ASP A 19 15.57 6.44 -1.20
C ASP A 19 16.01 7.74 -1.90
N VAL A 20 15.83 7.85 -3.23
CA VAL A 20 16.28 8.98 -4.05
C VAL A 20 15.12 9.49 -4.91
N SER A 21 14.76 10.76 -4.72
CA SER A 21 13.73 11.44 -5.51
C SER A 21 14.11 11.52 -6.99
N GLY A 22 13.21 11.08 -7.87
CA GLY A 22 13.35 11.28 -9.32
C GLY A 22 12.21 10.63 -10.09
N VAL A 23 11.82 11.23 -11.22
CA VAL A 23 10.83 10.63 -12.14
C VAL A 23 11.38 9.35 -12.77
N PRO A 24 10.52 8.38 -13.14
CA PRO A 24 10.95 7.23 -13.92
C PRO A 24 11.69 7.67 -15.20
N PRO A 25 12.81 7.02 -15.56
CA PRO A 25 13.54 7.35 -16.78
C PRO A 25 12.65 7.12 -18.00
N GLN A 26 12.68 8.08 -18.93
CA GLN A 26 11.90 8.03 -20.16
C GLN A 26 12.75 7.59 -21.34
N GLY A 27 12.18 6.76 -22.21
CA GLY A 27 12.83 6.31 -23.43
C GLY A 27 11.85 5.91 -24.54
N ASP A 28 12.43 5.49 -25.67
CA ASP A 28 11.70 5.07 -26.86
C ASP A 28 11.37 3.56 -26.79
N LEU A 29 10.24 3.19 -27.37
CA LEU A 29 9.71 1.83 -27.41
C LEU A 29 10.00 1.13 -28.75
N SER A 30 11.01 1.59 -29.49
CA SER A 30 11.46 0.88 -30.68
C SER A 30 11.89 -0.56 -30.35
N GLY A 31 11.48 -1.50 -31.21
CA GLY A 31 11.74 -2.92 -31.04
C GLY A 31 10.95 -3.56 -29.90
N ILE A 32 9.69 -3.15 -29.69
CA ILE A 32 8.84 -3.65 -28.61
C ILE A 32 8.59 -5.15 -28.67
N GLU A 33 8.60 -5.73 -29.87
CA GLU A 33 8.52 -7.18 -30.11
C GLU A 33 9.65 -7.95 -29.42
N LYS A 34 10.78 -7.29 -29.13
CA LYS A 34 11.91 -7.91 -28.40
C LYS A 34 11.62 -8.09 -26.90
N LEU A 35 10.55 -7.51 -26.37
CA LEU A 35 10.12 -7.75 -24.98
C LEU A 35 9.53 -9.16 -24.78
N GLU A 36 9.05 -9.81 -25.85
CA GLU A 36 8.56 -11.20 -25.81
C GLU A 36 9.71 -12.18 -25.50
N HIS A 37 10.92 -11.83 -25.90
CA HIS A 37 12.14 -12.62 -25.69
C HIS A 37 13.22 -11.75 -25.03
N PRO A 38 13.05 -11.42 -23.73
CA PRO A 38 13.92 -10.47 -23.06
C PRO A 38 15.35 -11.00 -22.96
N SER A 39 16.32 -10.09 -23.05
CA SER A 39 17.73 -10.43 -22.91
C SER A 39 18.03 -10.97 -21.51
N ALA A 40 19.10 -11.75 -21.38
CA ALA A 40 19.54 -12.29 -20.09
C ALA A 40 19.76 -11.18 -19.04
N ASN A 41 20.24 -10.01 -19.46
CA ASN A 41 20.42 -8.86 -18.57
C ASN A 41 19.09 -8.34 -18.02
N LEU A 42 18.06 -8.26 -18.87
CA LEU A 42 16.73 -7.81 -18.43
C LEU A 42 16.08 -8.83 -17.48
N VAL A 43 16.21 -10.13 -17.76
CA VAL A 43 15.76 -11.19 -16.86
C VAL A 43 16.48 -11.12 -15.50
N ALA A 44 17.79 -10.91 -15.52
CA ALA A 44 18.58 -10.74 -14.29
C ALA A 44 18.13 -9.52 -13.48
N ALA A 45 17.87 -8.38 -14.14
CA ALA A 45 17.38 -7.17 -13.50
C ALA A 45 16.00 -7.37 -12.84
N ILE A 46 15.08 -8.10 -13.48
CA ILE A 46 13.79 -8.48 -12.87
C ILE A 46 14.01 -9.30 -11.61
N GLY A 47 14.89 -10.30 -11.67
CA GLY A 47 15.24 -11.13 -10.51
C GLY A 47 15.85 -10.32 -9.36
N GLN A 48 16.70 -9.34 -9.67
CA GLN A 48 17.31 -8.43 -8.69
C GLN A 48 16.27 -7.52 -8.03
N LEU A 49 15.42 -6.84 -8.81
CA LEU A 49 14.36 -5.99 -8.24
C LEU A 49 13.39 -6.80 -7.37
N THR A 50 13.06 -8.02 -7.78
CA THR A 50 12.23 -8.94 -6.99
C THR A 50 12.90 -9.27 -5.66
N THR A 51 14.19 -9.58 -5.67
CA THR A 51 14.97 -9.92 -4.47
C THR A 51 15.06 -8.74 -3.51
N VAL A 52 15.39 -7.55 -4.02
CA VAL A 52 15.46 -6.32 -3.23
C VAL A 52 14.10 -5.98 -2.63
N THR A 53 13.03 -6.11 -3.42
CA THR A 53 11.68 -5.79 -2.97
C THR A 53 11.17 -6.82 -1.94
N ALA A 54 11.46 -8.10 -2.13
CA ALA A 54 11.16 -9.13 -1.13
C ALA A 54 11.87 -8.84 0.19
N ALA A 55 13.15 -8.46 0.14
CA ALA A 55 13.92 -8.10 1.33
C ALA A 55 13.32 -6.88 2.06
N ARG A 56 12.91 -5.84 1.32
CA ARG A 56 12.20 -4.67 1.86
C ARG A 56 10.87 -5.05 2.52
N LEU A 57 10.15 -5.97 1.89
CA LEU A 57 8.94 -6.56 2.45
C LEU A 57 9.24 -7.59 3.54
N ARG A 58 10.50 -7.87 3.91
CA ARG A 58 10.90 -8.91 4.90
C ARG A 58 10.43 -10.32 4.52
N TRP A 59 10.25 -10.58 3.23
CA TRP A 59 9.93 -11.90 2.70
C TRP A 59 11.22 -12.62 2.33
N LYS A 60 11.32 -13.88 2.75
CA LYS A 60 12.43 -14.74 2.30
C LYS A 60 12.28 -15.01 0.80
N MET A 61 13.41 -15.25 0.13
CA MET A 61 13.43 -15.78 -1.23
C MET A 61 13.41 -17.31 -1.19
N PRO A 62 12.61 -18.00 -2.04
CA PRO A 62 11.56 -17.44 -2.90
C PRO A 62 10.39 -16.80 -2.10
N PRO A 63 9.74 -15.73 -2.59
CA PRO A 63 8.65 -15.06 -1.90
C PRO A 63 7.57 -16.05 -1.47
N LEU A 64 7.32 -16.11 -0.16
CA LEU A 64 6.35 -17.01 0.49
C LEU A 64 6.47 -18.51 0.06
N GLY A 65 7.66 -18.95 -0.37
CA GLY A 65 7.92 -20.33 -0.78
C GLY A 65 7.64 -20.65 -2.26
N ASP A 66 7.22 -19.67 -3.06
CA ASP A 66 6.83 -19.89 -4.47
C ASP A 66 8.02 -19.86 -5.43
N ASN A 67 8.44 -21.06 -5.89
CA ASN A 67 9.57 -21.26 -6.80
C ASN A 67 9.22 -21.14 -8.29
N ARG A 68 7.99 -20.76 -8.65
CA ARG A 68 7.62 -20.58 -10.06
C ARG A 68 8.46 -19.46 -10.70
N PRO A 69 8.80 -19.59 -12.00
CA PRO A 69 9.56 -18.55 -12.69
C PRO A 69 8.78 -17.23 -12.74
N LEU A 70 9.52 -16.12 -12.81
CA LEU A 70 8.94 -14.79 -12.99
C LEU A 70 8.35 -14.67 -14.40
N GLY A 71 7.17 -14.06 -14.50
CA GLY A 71 6.50 -13.81 -15.77
C GLY A 71 7.25 -12.78 -16.62
N LEU A 72 7.30 -13.01 -17.93
CA LEU A 72 8.00 -12.11 -18.86
C LEU A 72 7.22 -10.81 -19.10
N ASP A 73 5.89 -10.80 -18.89
CA ASP A 73 5.03 -9.61 -19.02
C ASP A 73 5.44 -8.45 -18.09
N ASN A 74 6.21 -8.76 -17.05
CA ASN A 74 6.84 -7.77 -16.17
C ASN A 74 7.78 -6.81 -16.94
N THR A 75 8.34 -7.25 -18.06
CA THR A 75 9.13 -6.41 -18.97
C THR A 75 8.28 -5.38 -19.71
N ILE A 76 7.08 -5.77 -20.13
CA ILE A 76 6.10 -4.90 -20.79
C ILE A 76 5.66 -3.81 -19.82
N LEU A 77 5.38 -4.17 -18.56
CA LEU A 77 5.03 -3.19 -17.52
C LEU A 77 6.16 -2.19 -17.26
N ALA A 78 7.42 -2.64 -17.19
CA ALA A 78 8.57 -1.76 -17.03
C ALA A 78 8.74 -0.80 -18.22
N ALA A 79 8.58 -1.31 -19.45
CA ALA A 79 8.60 -0.47 -20.65
C ALA A 79 7.45 0.55 -20.66
N ALA A 80 6.26 0.15 -20.22
CA ALA A 80 5.07 1.02 -20.15
C ALA A 80 5.27 2.20 -19.20
N LEU A 81 5.97 2.00 -18.08
CA LEU A 81 6.29 3.08 -17.14
C LEU A 81 7.38 4.03 -17.65
N GLY A 82 8.21 3.58 -18.59
CA GLY A 82 9.29 4.37 -19.18
C GLY A 82 8.94 5.07 -20.48
N THR A 83 7.73 4.94 -21.01
CA THR A 83 7.34 5.68 -22.22
C THR A 83 6.83 7.07 -21.88
N PRO A 84 7.24 8.12 -22.62
CA PRO A 84 6.68 9.45 -22.46
C PRO A 84 5.25 9.57 -23.04
N ASN A 85 4.78 8.57 -23.79
CA ASN A 85 3.47 8.57 -24.44
C ASN A 85 2.40 7.88 -23.56
N PRO A 86 1.44 8.64 -22.99
CA PRO A 86 0.39 8.11 -22.11
C PRO A 86 -0.50 7.05 -22.76
N GLN A 87 -0.88 7.23 -24.03
CA GLN A 87 -1.76 6.28 -24.72
C GLN A 87 -1.07 4.93 -24.93
N ILE A 88 0.21 4.96 -25.29
CA ILE A 88 1.00 3.73 -25.44
C ILE A 88 1.21 3.07 -24.07
N ALA A 89 1.51 3.85 -23.02
CA ALA A 89 1.63 3.33 -21.66
C ALA A 89 0.39 2.53 -21.25
N ARG A 90 -0.81 3.11 -21.42
CA ARG A 90 -2.08 2.46 -21.07
C ARG A 90 -2.34 1.20 -21.91
N THR A 91 -2.01 1.23 -23.20
CA THR A 91 -2.14 0.06 -24.08
C THR A 91 -1.22 -1.09 -23.63
N LEU A 92 -0.01 -0.78 -23.18
CA LEU A 92 0.91 -1.79 -22.67
C LEU A 92 0.49 -2.32 -21.31
N ILE A 93 0.07 -1.45 -20.38
CA ILE A 93 -0.42 -1.86 -19.06
C ILE A 93 -1.65 -2.77 -19.19
N SER A 94 -2.56 -2.48 -20.14
CA SER A 94 -3.73 -3.31 -20.37
C SER A 94 -3.39 -4.66 -21.00
N ALA A 95 -2.28 -4.78 -21.73
CA ALA A 95 -1.80 -6.04 -22.30
C ALA A 95 -1.08 -6.95 -21.28
N VAL A 96 -0.63 -6.43 -20.13
CA VAL A 96 0.02 -7.23 -19.08
C VAL A 96 -0.99 -8.20 -18.47
N ALA A 97 -0.68 -9.50 -18.48
CA ALA A 97 -1.55 -10.52 -17.89
C ALA A 97 -1.58 -10.43 -16.35
N GLU A 98 -2.54 -11.14 -15.74
CA GLU A 98 -2.58 -11.28 -14.29
C GLU A 98 -1.32 -11.97 -13.75
N PRO A 99 -0.81 -11.58 -12.57
CA PRO A 99 0.40 -12.18 -12.01
C PRO A 99 0.22 -13.69 -11.81
N SER A 100 1.21 -14.46 -12.24
CA SER A 100 1.15 -15.93 -12.21
C SER A 100 1.76 -16.53 -10.95
N CYS A 101 2.69 -15.81 -10.31
CA CYS A 101 3.44 -16.25 -9.13
C CYS A 101 3.60 -15.12 -8.09
N PHE A 102 4.00 -15.46 -6.87
CA PHE A 102 4.25 -14.47 -5.81
C PHE A 102 5.45 -13.56 -6.14
N GLY A 103 6.41 -14.08 -6.92
CA GLY A 103 7.49 -13.27 -7.47
C GLY A 103 6.99 -12.12 -8.35
N ASP A 104 5.96 -12.36 -9.17
CA ASP A 104 5.34 -11.31 -9.99
C ASP A 104 4.71 -10.22 -9.10
N TRP A 105 4.01 -10.60 -8.02
CA TRP A 105 3.44 -9.61 -7.08
C TRP A 105 4.51 -8.72 -6.46
N VAL A 106 5.61 -9.31 -6.02
CA VAL A 106 6.73 -8.59 -5.43
C VAL A 106 7.40 -7.68 -6.45
N PHE A 107 7.68 -8.18 -7.66
CA PHE A 107 8.28 -7.38 -8.73
C PHE A 107 7.40 -6.17 -9.07
N ARG A 108 6.11 -6.40 -9.37
CA ARG A 108 5.18 -5.35 -9.77
C ARG A 108 4.99 -4.31 -8.67
N TYR A 109 4.95 -4.73 -7.41
CA TYR A 109 4.96 -3.80 -6.28
C TYR A 109 6.21 -2.94 -6.22
N GLY A 110 7.39 -3.56 -6.37
CA GLY A 110 8.68 -2.86 -6.36
C GLY A 110 8.83 -1.86 -7.50
N LEU A 111 8.23 -2.17 -8.65
CA LEU A 111 8.27 -1.36 -9.85
C LEU A 111 7.26 -0.19 -9.83
N ILE A 112 5.99 -0.48 -9.52
CA ILE A 112 4.89 0.49 -9.63
C ILE A 112 4.90 1.48 -8.47
N THR A 113 5.10 1.01 -7.24
CA THR A 113 4.98 1.85 -6.03
C THR A 113 5.84 3.11 -6.08
N PRO A 114 7.15 3.07 -6.44
CA PRO A 114 7.95 4.29 -6.55
C PRO A 114 7.51 5.18 -7.72
N ALA A 115 6.84 4.65 -8.74
CA ALA A 115 6.39 5.42 -9.90
C ALA A 115 5.08 6.18 -9.63
N LEU A 116 4.20 5.66 -8.76
CA LEU A 116 2.86 6.22 -8.50
C LEU A 116 2.82 7.75 -8.30
N PRO A 117 3.74 8.39 -7.53
CA PRO A 117 3.69 9.84 -7.31
C PRO A 117 3.89 10.68 -8.58
N PHE A 118 4.43 10.10 -9.65
CA PHE A 118 4.76 10.78 -10.90
C PHE A 118 3.78 10.46 -12.04
N LEU A 119 2.83 9.55 -11.80
CA LEU A 119 1.85 9.13 -12.79
C LEU A 119 0.58 9.97 -12.68
N LYS A 120 -0.10 10.15 -13.82
CA LYS A 120 -1.47 10.66 -13.83
C LYS A 120 -2.40 9.65 -13.17
N ASP A 121 -3.47 10.12 -12.53
CA ASP A 121 -4.39 9.28 -11.75
C ASP A 121 -4.95 8.09 -12.56
N ASP A 122 -5.25 8.27 -13.86
CA ASP A 122 -5.76 7.21 -14.73
C ASP A 122 -4.72 6.10 -14.97
N ILE A 123 -3.48 6.47 -15.28
CA ILE A 123 -2.38 5.51 -15.46
C ILE A 123 -2.02 4.85 -14.13
N ALA A 124 -2.04 5.61 -13.03
CA ALA A 124 -1.78 5.09 -11.70
C ALA A 124 -2.81 4.00 -11.35
N ASP A 125 -4.10 4.25 -11.60
CA ASP A 125 -5.16 3.26 -11.39
C ASP A 125 -4.97 2.04 -12.31
N ASP A 126 -4.68 2.21 -13.59
CA ASP A 126 -4.36 1.10 -14.52
C ASP A 126 -3.19 0.24 -14.00
N CYS A 127 -2.14 0.87 -13.44
CA CYS A 127 -1.02 0.16 -12.82
C CYS A 127 -1.44 -0.60 -11.55
N ARG A 128 -2.27 0.00 -10.69
CA ARG A 128 -2.74 -0.67 -9.46
C ARG A 128 -3.56 -1.91 -9.78
N GLN A 129 -4.35 -1.92 -10.86
CA GLN A 129 -5.07 -3.13 -11.30
C GLN A 129 -4.12 -4.29 -11.62
N ARG A 130 -2.92 -4.01 -12.13
CA ARG A 130 -1.91 -5.02 -12.46
C ARG A 130 -1.04 -5.44 -11.29
N SER A 131 -1.15 -4.79 -10.13
CA SER A 131 -0.35 -5.07 -8.93
C SER A 131 -1.25 -5.18 -7.70
N PRO A 132 -1.77 -6.40 -7.39
CA PRO A 132 -2.60 -6.64 -6.21
C PRO A 132 -1.94 -6.20 -4.90
N LEU A 133 -0.61 -6.34 -4.80
CA LEU A 133 0.13 -5.92 -3.61
C LEU A 133 0.22 -4.39 -3.51
N THR A 134 0.40 -3.66 -4.62
CA THR A 134 0.28 -2.19 -4.62
C THR A 134 -1.13 -1.75 -4.28
N ALA A 135 -2.16 -2.43 -4.79
CA ALA A 135 -3.55 -2.11 -4.48
C ALA A 135 -3.86 -2.22 -2.97
N ILE A 136 -3.36 -3.25 -2.28
CA ILE A 136 -3.53 -3.38 -0.82
C ILE A 136 -2.73 -2.34 -0.06
N LEU A 137 -1.45 -2.15 -0.40
CA LEU A 137 -0.54 -1.34 0.39
C LEU A 137 -0.76 0.18 0.16
N ASN A 138 -1.19 0.57 -1.04
CA ASN A 138 -1.51 1.96 -1.37
C ASN A 138 -3.02 2.22 -1.25
N ARG A 139 -3.79 1.88 -2.30
CA ARG A 139 -5.26 1.85 -2.32
C ARG A 139 -5.73 1.03 -3.52
N PRO A 140 -6.86 0.32 -3.48
CA PRO A 140 -7.40 -0.32 -4.66
C PRO A 140 -7.94 0.72 -5.65
N VAL A 141 -8.18 0.27 -6.88
CA VAL A 141 -9.02 1.02 -7.82
C VAL A 141 -10.46 0.99 -7.31
N PRO A 142 -11.23 2.10 -7.42
CA PRO A 142 -12.63 2.13 -7.02
C PRO A 142 -13.42 0.93 -7.57
N GLY A 143 -14.12 0.22 -6.70
CA GLY A 143 -14.90 -0.99 -7.04
C GLY A 143 -14.14 -2.32 -6.88
N GLN A 144 -12.82 -2.30 -6.59
CA GLN A 144 -12.00 -3.50 -6.36
C GLN A 144 -11.67 -3.72 -4.87
N GLU A 145 -12.34 -3.01 -3.95
CA GLU A 145 -12.08 -3.08 -2.51
C GLU A 145 -12.29 -4.50 -1.97
N ASN A 146 -13.34 -5.18 -2.43
CA ASN A 146 -13.65 -6.56 -2.03
C ASN A 146 -12.55 -7.54 -2.47
N GLN A 147 -11.98 -7.35 -3.67
CA GLN A 147 -10.89 -8.19 -4.17
C GLN A 147 -9.63 -7.97 -3.34
N ALA A 148 -9.32 -6.72 -3.00
CA ALA A 148 -8.18 -6.39 -2.15
C ALA A 148 -8.33 -6.99 -0.73
N VAL A 149 -9.51 -6.91 -0.11
CA VAL A 149 -9.78 -7.54 1.21
C VAL A 149 -9.64 -9.06 1.15
N HIS A 150 -10.17 -9.69 0.09
CA HIS A 150 -10.01 -11.12 -0.12
C HIS A 150 -8.53 -11.50 -0.26
N PHE A 151 -7.78 -10.72 -1.03
CA PHE A 151 -6.36 -10.95 -1.24
C PHE A 151 -5.53 -10.78 0.05
N VAL A 152 -5.83 -9.78 0.89
CA VAL A 152 -5.24 -9.67 2.24
C VAL A 152 -5.49 -10.92 3.05
N THR A 153 -6.73 -11.40 3.07
CA THR A 153 -7.11 -12.59 3.86
C THR A 153 -6.32 -13.83 3.43
N GLN A 154 -6.05 -13.99 2.13
CA GLN A 154 -5.19 -15.06 1.62
C GLN A 154 -3.73 -14.88 2.06
N LEU A 155 -3.21 -13.66 2.05
CA LEU A 155 -1.83 -13.36 2.47
C LEU A 155 -1.61 -13.61 3.97
N LEU A 156 -2.61 -13.37 4.81
CA LEU A 156 -2.50 -13.54 6.27
C LEU A 156 -2.24 -15.00 6.71
N VAL A 157 -2.41 -15.98 5.81
CA VAL A 157 -2.02 -17.39 6.04
C VAL A 157 -0.50 -17.53 6.19
N TYR A 158 0.28 -16.64 5.58
CA TYR A 158 1.74 -16.69 5.61
C TYR A 158 2.31 -15.80 6.73
N PRO A 159 3.08 -16.34 7.69
CA PRO A 159 3.60 -15.56 8.81
C PRO A 159 4.44 -14.36 8.40
N SER A 160 5.27 -14.49 7.36
CA SER A 160 6.07 -13.40 6.83
C SER A 160 5.19 -12.31 6.24
N ALA A 161 4.17 -12.66 5.43
CA ALA A 161 3.26 -11.67 4.87
C ALA A 161 2.45 -10.97 5.96
N LYS A 162 1.96 -11.70 6.97
CA LYS A 162 1.29 -11.12 8.14
C LYS A 162 2.17 -10.07 8.81
N LEU A 163 3.43 -10.41 9.13
CA LEU A 163 4.36 -9.47 9.77
C LEU A 163 4.58 -8.21 8.92
N SER A 164 4.81 -8.37 7.62
CA SER A 164 5.05 -7.25 6.70
C SER A 164 3.83 -6.34 6.58
N LEU A 165 2.64 -6.92 6.45
CA LEU A 165 1.38 -6.19 6.39
C LEU A 165 1.13 -5.44 7.70
N THR A 166 1.39 -6.08 8.86
CA THR A 166 1.28 -5.43 10.17
C THR A 166 2.17 -4.19 10.24
N LEU A 167 3.45 -4.33 9.93
CA LEU A 167 4.41 -3.22 10.00
C LEU A 167 4.09 -2.11 9.00
N TYR A 168 3.67 -2.47 7.79
CA TYR A 168 3.39 -1.50 6.74
C TYR A 168 2.10 -0.71 7.02
N LEU A 169 1.02 -1.39 7.42
CA LEU A 169 -0.25 -0.73 7.73
C LEU A 169 -0.15 0.12 9.01
N ALA A 170 0.74 -0.24 9.93
CA ALA A 170 1.02 0.51 11.16
C ALA A 170 1.74 1.84 10.92
N GLN A 171 2.42 2.01 9.78
CA GLN A 171 3.17 3.23 9.47
C GLN A 171 2.21 4.40 9.24
N PRO A 172 2.38 5.54 9.93
CA PRO A 172 1.59 6.76 9.68
C PRO A 172 1.73 7.25 8.24
N ILE A 173 0.63 7.78 7.69
CA ILE A 173 0.58 8.23 6.30
C ILE A 173 -0.14 9.58 6.20
N SER A 174 0.44 10.51 5.43
CA SER A 174 -0.13 11.84 5.20
C SER A 174 -1.18 11.87 4.09
N ASP A 175 -1.13 10.91 3.15
CA ASP A 175 -2.13 10.80 2.08
C ASP A 175 -3.47 10.27 2.63
N THR A 176 -4.48 11.15 2.62
CA THR A 176 -5.85 10.87 3.04
C THR A 176 -6.47 9.67 2.32
N LYS A 177 -6.25 9.52 1.00
CA LYS A 177 -6.85 8.41 0.23
C LYS A 177 -6.30 7.06 0.70
N ILE A 178 -5.00 7.01 1.00
CA ILE A 178 -4.35 5.79 1.53
C ILE A 178 -4.84 5.53 2.96
N ARG A 179 -4.91 6.56 3.82
CA ARG A 179 -5.38 6.43 5.20
C ARG A 179 -6.83 5.93 5.28
N ASP A 180 -7.71 6.48 4.45
CA ASP A 180 -9.11 6.08 4.37
C ASP A 180 -9.23 4.61 3.94
N TRP A 181 -8.49 4.20 2.91
CA TRP A 181 -8.44 2.80 2.48
C TRP A 181 -7.95 1.87 3.59
N ARG A 182 -6.83 2.19 4.25
CA ARG A 182 -6.30 1.34 5.33
C ARG A 182 -7.29 1.22 6.48
N THR A 183 -7.99 2.32 6.81
CA THR A 183 -9.06 2.33 7.82
C THR A 183 -10.19 1.38 7.42
N GLU A 184 -10.67 1.49 6.18
CA GLU A 184 -11.74 0.64 5.67
C GLU A 184 -11.33 -0.84 5.63
N LEU A 185 -10.09 -1.13 5.21
CA LEU A 185 -9.54 -2.47 5.21
C LEU A 185 -9.57 -3.07 6.62
N LEU A 186 -9.05 -2.37 7.62
CA LEU A 186 -9.05 -2.84 9.02
C LEU A 186 -10.48 -2.98 9.57
N GLU A 187 -11.38 -2.06 9.23
CA GLU A 187 -12.79 -2.13 9.62
C GLU A 187 -13.48 -3.37 9.04
N ARG A 188 -13.20 -3.74 7.79
CA ARG A 188 -13.75 -4.95 7.18
C ARG A 188 -13.13 -6.22 7.78
N LEU A 189 -11.82 -6.22 8.02
CA LEU A 189 -11.10 -7.36 8.61
C LEU A 189 -11.51 -7.65 10.06
N ARG A 190 -11.96 -6.65 10.83
CA ARG A 190 -12.36 -6.85 12.24
C ARG A 190 -13.54 -7.82 12.41
N PHE A 191 -14.36 -7.99 11.38
CA PHE A 191 -15.48 -8.94 11.37
C PHE A 191 -15.07 -10.37 10.98
N GLY A 192 -13.79 -10.59 10.67
CA GLY A 192 -13.24 -11.90 10.34
C GLY A 192 -13.15 -12.84 11.55
N LYS A 193 -12.53 -13.99 11.32
CA LYS A 193 -12.21 -14.96 12.40
C LYS A 193 -11.27 -14.33 13.43
N ALA A 194 -11.18 -14.94 14.62
CA ALA A 194 -10.36 -14.45 15.72
C ALA A 194 -8.90 -14.18 15.32
N GLU A 195 -8.31 -14.97 14.42
CA GLU A 195 -6.92 -14.74 13.96
C GLU A 195 -6.79 -13.45 13.13
N ILE A 196 -7.81 -13.12 12.33
CA ILE A 196 -7.88 -11.91 11.51
C ILE A 196 -8.18 -10.69 12.40
N GLN A 197 -9.08 -10.83 13.36
CA GLN A 197 -9.34 -9.78 14.34
C GLN A 197 -8.07 -9.47 15.15
N SER A 198 -7.33 -10.51 15.57
CA SER A 198 -6.03 -10.36 16.23
C SER A 198 -5.04 -9.58 15.36
N PHE A 199 -5.03 -9.81 14.04
CA PHE A 199 -4.19 -9.04 13.11
C PHE A 199 -4.52 -7.55 13.12
N VAL A 200 -5.80 -7.17 13.16
CA VAL A 200 -6.20 -5.75 13.25
C VAL A 200 -5.60 -5.11 14.50
N ILE A 201 -5.67 -5.80 15.64
CA ILE A 201 -5.06 -5.33 16.90
C ILE A 201 -3.53 -5.26 16.78
N ASP A 202 -2.90 -6.25 16.14
CA ASP A 202 -1.45 -6.28 15.90
C ASP A 202 -0.98 -5.02 15.12
N VAL A 203 -1.80 -4.50 14.19
CA VAL A 203 -1.50 -3.27 13.43
C VAL A 203 -1.47 -2.05 14.35
N TYR A 204 -2.47 -1.86 15.21
CA TYR A 204 -2.47 -0.75 16.16
C TYR A 204 -1.37 -0.90 17.20
N GLU A 205 -1.12 -2.11 17.68
CA GLU A 205 -0.03 -2.40 18.61
C GLU A 205 1.33 -2.05 17.98
N ALA A 206 1.56 -2.45 16.73
CA ALA A 206 2.77 -2.06 15.99
C ALA A 206 2.87 -0.55 15.77
N ALA A 207 1.76 0.14 15.49
CA ALA A 207 1.74 1.60 15.35
C ALA A 207 2.17 2.28 16.67
N MET A 208 1.70 1.77 17.80
CA MET A 208 2.08 2.27 19.13
C MET A 208 3.49 1.86 19.56
N ILE A 209 4.05 0.76 19.07
CA ILE A 209 5.44 0.37 19.38
C ILE A 209 6.44 1.19 18.56
N TYR A 210 6.22 1.28 17.25
CA TYR A 210 7.23 1.79 16.31
C TYR A 210 7.00 3.24 15.90
N HIS A 211 5.78 3.76 16.03
CA HIS A 211 5.37 5.05 15.46
C HIS A 211 4.56 5.92 16.44
N GLN A 212 4.60 5.64 17.74
CA GLN A 212 3.81 6.32 18.77
C GLN A 212 3.82 7.83 18.64
N GLN A 213 5.03 8.42 18.56
CA GLN A 213 5.19 9.87 18.55
C GLN A 213 4.43 10.50 17.37
N GLU A 214 4.58 9.93 16.18
CA GLU A 214 3.96 10.44 14.96
C GLU A 214 2.44 10.23 14.97
N VAL A 215 1.97 9.05 15.39
CA VAL A 215 0.53 8.74 15.54
C VAL A 215 -0.16 9.71 16.50
N ILE A 216 0.49 10.00 17.64
CA ILE A 216 -0.04 10.91 18.66
C ILE A 216 0.01 12.36 18.19
N ASN A 217 1.07 12.78 17.49
CA ASN A 217 1.15 14.11 16.88
C ASN A 217 -0.01 14.33 15.89
N GLN A 218 -0.20 13.41 14.93
CA GLN A 218 -1.31 13.49 13.97
C GLN A 218 -2.68 13.55 14.68
N THR A 219 -2.85 12.77 15.74
CA THR A 219 -4.09 12.78 16.56
C THR A 219 -4.32 14.14 17.23
N LYS A 220 -3.28 14.77 17.78
CA LYS A 220 -3.37 16.09 18.43
C LYS A 220 -3.62 17.20 17.41
N ASP A 221 -2.98 17.15 16.25
CA ASP A 221 -3.18 18.12 15.18
C ASP A 221 -4.62 18.05 14.64
N ALA A 222 -5.12 16.83 14.39
CA ALA A 222 -6.50 16.61 13.98
C ALA A 222 -7.51 17.09 15.03
N TYR A 223 -7.23 16.84 16.32
CA TYR A 223 -8.05 17.37 17.41
C TYR A 223 -8.12 18.90 17.39
N GLY A 224 -6.98 19.56 17.17
CA GLY A 224 -6.90 21.02 17.07
C GLY A 224 -7.71 21.60 15.91
N VAL A 225 -7.74 20.90 14.77
CA VAL A 225 -8.57 21.28 13.61
C VAL A 225 -10.06 21.12 13.93
N ILE A 226 -10.47 19.97 14.45
CA ILE A 226 -11.90 19.67 14.73
C ILE A 226 -12.47 20.60 15.82
N CYS A 227 -11.69 20.97 16.84
CA CYS A 227 -12.15 21.84 17.92
C CYS A 227 -12.16 23.34 17.56
N ASN A 228 -11.50 23.76 16.48
CA ASN A 228 -11.36 25.16 16.11
C ASN A 228 -12.26 25.51 14.90
N PRO A 229 -13.34 26.29 15.08
CA PRO A 229 -14.26 26.65 13.99
C PRO A 229 -13.59 27.28 12.77
N LYS A 230 -12.51 28.05 12.96
CA LYS A 230 -11.75 28.67 11.86
C LYS A 230 -10.88 27.69 11.10
N ALA A 231 -10.39 26.64 11.76
CA ALA A 231 -9.64 25.59 11.09
C ALA A 231 -10.60 24.61 10.39
N ALA A 232 -11.73 24.31 11.02
CA ALA A 232 -12.78 23.46 10.46
C ALA A 232 -13.52 24.07 9.26
N SER A 233 -13.44 25.39 9.05
CA SER A 233 -13.98 26.03 7.84
C SER A 233 -13.17 25.75 6.57
N ASP A 234 -11.94 25.24 6.72
CA ASP A 234 -11.14 24.73 5.61
C ASP A 234 -11.51 23.26 5.35
N GLU A 235 -12.19 23.01 4.23
CA GLU A 235 -12.72 21.69 3.90
C GLU A 235 -11.62 20.61 3.75
N GLU A 236 -10.46 20.97 3.19
CA GLU A 236 -9.37 20.02 2.98
C GLU A 236 -8.73 19.64 4.31
N ARG A 237 -8.46 20.64 5.16
CA ARG A 237 -7.91 20.39 6.51
C ARG A 237 -8.89 19.62 7.39
N LEU A 238 -10.18 19.94 7.30
CA LEU A 238 -11.20 19.21 8.03
C LEU A 238 -11.30 17.76 7.54
N ARG A 239 -11.25 17.53 6.22
CA ARG A 239 -11.27 16.19 5.64
C ARG A 239 -10.06 15.36 6.09
N ASP A 240 -8.86 15.92 6.09
CA ASP A 240 -7.67 15.23 6.60
C ASP A 240 -7.81 14.90 8.10
N ALA A 241 -8.24 15.86 8.93
CA ALA A 241 -8.45 15.64 10.36
C ALA A 241 -9.52 14.56 10.63
N LEU A 242 -10.60 14.52 9.85
CA LEU A 242 -11.61 13.47 9.92
C LEU A 242 -11.08 12.11 9.50
N SER A 243 -10.19 12.06 8.51
CA SER A 243 -9.50 10.82 8.12
C SER A 243 -8.59 10.29 9.23
N VAL A 244 -7.83 11.17 9.91
CA VAL A 244 -7.06 10.79 11.12
C VAL A 244 -8.00 10.27 12.22
N ALA A 245 -9.14 10.92 12.45
CA ALA A 245 -10.10 10.46 13.45
C ALA A 245 -10.67 9.07 13.09
N ASN A 246 -11.00 8.85 11.81
CA ASN A 246 -11.57 7.60 11.32
C ASN A 246 -10.59 6.43 11.40
N TRP A 247 -9.27 6.67 11.30
CA TRP A 247 -8.25 5.64 11.51
C TRP A 247 -8.44 4.86 12.83
N TRP A 248 -9.00 5.48 13.87
CA TRP A 248 -9.25 4.86 15.17
C TRP A 248 -10.56 4.09 15.27
N LYS A 249 -11.43 4.14 14.25
CA LYS A 249 -12.75 3.48 14.24
C LYS A 249 -12.68 1.96 14.47
N PRO A 250 -11.83 1.18 13.78
CA PRO A 250 -11.75 -0.26 14.01
C PRO A 250 -11.39 -0.61 15.46
N LEU A 251 -10.42 0.11 16.04
CA LEU A 251 -9.99 -0.11 17.42
C LEU A 251 -11.08 0.29 18.43
N TRP A 252 -11.77 1.42 18.22
CA TRP A 252 -12.94 1.82 19.01
C TRP A 252 -14.04 0.75 18.99
N ALA A 253 -14.32 0.17 17.83
CA ALA A 253 -15.35 -0.86 17.69
C ALA A 253 -14.97 -2.14 18.44
N ILE A 254 -13.69 -2.54 18.39
CA ILE A 254 -13.16 -3.67 19.17
C ILE A 254 -13.23 -3.38 20.68
N GLU A 255 -12.84 -2.18 21.13
CA GLU A 255 -12.89 -1.80 22.55
C GLU A 255 -14.32 -1.88 23.12
N ARG A 256 -15.32 -1.43 22.34
CA ARG A 256 -16.73 -1.49 22.76
C ARG A 256 -17.29 -2.91 22.78
N ALA A 257 -16.85 -3.77 21.88
CA ALA A 257 -17.31 -5.15 21.81
C ALA A 257 -16.67 -6.01 22.92
N ASP A 258 -15.36 -5.87 23.13
CA ASP A 258 -14.61 -6.65 24.12
C ASP A 258 -13.32 -5.93 24.54
N ILE A 259 -13.43 -5.09 25.57
CA ILE A 259 -12.29 -4.36 26.14
C ILE A 259 -11.18 -5.30 26.69
N ASN A 260 -11.52 -6.54 27.05
CA ASN A 260 -10.53 -7.46 27.62
C ASN A 260 -9.49 -7.90 26.59
N GLN A 261 -9.87 -7.98 25.30
CA GLN A 261 -8.92 -8.23 24.22
C GLN A 261 -7.83 -7.17 24.15
N LEU A 262 -8.19 -5.89 24.35
CA LEU A 262 -7.21 -4.80 24.34
C LEU A 262 -6.35 -4.80 25.61
N ARG A 263 -6.94 -5.09 26.78
CA ARG A 263 -6.20 -5.15 28.05
C ARG A 263 -5.12 -6.24 28.08
N GLN A 264 -5.30 -7.31 27.31
CA GLN A 264 -4.31 -8.38 27.19
C GLN A 264 -3.11 -7.98 26.33
N ARG A 265 -3.20 -6.91 25.53
CA ARG A 265 -2.12 -6.40 24.68
C ARG A 265 -1.21 -5.46 25.45
N ARG A 266 -0.06 -5.99 25.87
CA ARG A 266 0.89 -5.27 26.73
C ARG A 266 1.48 -4.03 26.07
N TYR A 267 1.58 -3.99 24.74
CA TYR A 267 2.24 -2.89 24.04
C TYR A 267 1.27 -1.87 23.45
N LEU A 268 -0.03 -2.14 23.52
CA LEU A 268 -1.07 -1.15 23.26
C LEU A 268 -1.16 -0.22 24.49
N SER A 269 -0.23 0.73 24.58
CA SER A 269 -0.10 1.69 25.69
C SER A 269 -1.40 2.47 25.93
N TYR A 270 -1.63 3.07 27.10
CA TYR A 270 -2.86 3.84 27.37
C TYR A 270 -3.11 5.01 26.41
N ASP A 271 -2.09 5.44 25.66
CA ASP A 271 -2.15 6.59 24.74
C ASP A 271 -3.06 6.34 23.52
N TYR A 272 -3.36 5.08 23.16
CA TYR A 272 -4.33 4.78 22.08
C TYR A 272 -5.71 5.40 22.35
N ARG A 273 -6.02 5.67 23.63
CA ARG A 273 -7.28 6.29 24.05
C ARG A 273 -7.42 7.74 23.59
N GLU A 274 -6.32 8.45 23.32
CA GLU A 274 -6.39 9.78 22.71
C GLU A 274 -7.05 9.69 21.32
N GLY A 275 -6.68 8.68 20.54
CA GLY A 275 -7.28 8.39 19.25
C GLY A 275 -8.76 8.03 19.32
N ILE A 276 -9.15 7.19 20.28
CA ILE A 276 -10.55 6.83 20.51
C ILE A 276 -11.38 8.06 20.93
N LYS A 277 -10.82 8.97 21.74
CA LYS A 277 -11.47 10.25 22.09
C LYS A 277 -11.66 11.11 20.85
N LEU A 278 -10.65 11.20 19.98
CA LEU A 278 -10.72 11.93 18.71
C LEU A 278 -11.83 11.37 17.81
N PHE A 279 -11.94 10.06 17.66
CA PHE A 279 -13.02 9.44 16.88
C PHE A 279 -14.40 9.77 17.45
N ASN A 280 -14.60 9.66 18.77
CA ASN A 280 -15.88 10.03 19.37
C ASN A 280 -16.23 11.52 19.16
N LEU A 281 -15.23 12.41 19.20
CA LEU A 281 -15.42 13.83 18.92
C LEU A 281 -15.85 14.06 17.47
N SER A 282 -15.22 13.38 16.50
CA SER A 282 -15.60 13.51 15.09
C SER A 282 -17.03 13.04 14.83
N GLN A 283 -17.46 11.94 15.46
CA GLN A 283 -18.83 11.45 15.34
C GLN A 283 -19.87 12.41 15.93
N LYS A 284 -19.57 13.06 17.06
CA LYS A 284 -20.43 14.09 17.65
C LYS A 284 -20.57 15.32 16.74
N MET A 285 -19.47 15.76 16.13
CA MET A 285 -19.49 16.86 15.17
C MET A 285 -20.35 16.54 13.95
N LEU A 286 -20.33 15.28 13.50
CA LEU A 286 -21.13 14.78 12.37
C LEU A 286 -22.57 14.38 12.77
N GLY A 287 -22.97 14.54 14.04
CA GLY A 287 -24.31 14.18 14.53
C GLY A 287 -24.64 12.68 14.49
N SER A 288 -23.62 11.81 14.48
CA SER A 288 -23.77 10.35 14.31
C SER A 288 -23.74 9.55 15.63
N ILE A 289 -23.43 10.21 16.76
CA ILE A 289 -23.45 9.68 18.15
C ILE A 289 -23.88 10.82 19.08
#